data_AF-A0A7Z6XCU9-F1
#
_entry.id   AF-A0A7Z6XCU9-F1
#
_cell.length_a   1.000
_cell.length_b   1.000
_cell.length_c   1.000
_cell.angle_alpha   90.00
_cell.angle_beta   90.00
_cell.angle_gamma   90.00
#
_symmetry.space_group_name_H-M   'P 1'
#
loop_
_entity.id
_entity.type
_entity.pdbx_description
1 polymer ?
#
loop_
_entity_poly.entity_id
_entity_poly.type
_entity_poly.pdbx_seq_one_letter_code
_entity_poly.pdbx_strand_id
1 'polypeptide(L)'
;MDYHFVLQNAVDRLWGARGSYPAALEIIEVFALLDLELMEAAPQAVSFDHTAPVSFVRVTSVPRLIGLLEREGAFAEALGLAQRLTRFAQGEEAVRRLSEKVGALVAEAPSDGG
;
A
#
# COMPACT_ATOMS: atom_id res chain seq x y z
N MET A 1 11.72 20.11 -3.89
CA MET A 1 10.43 19.67 -3.34
C MET A 1 10.41 18.18 -3.52
N ASP A 2 10.39 17.41 -2.43
CA ASP A 2 10.46 15.95 -2.53
C ASP A 2 9.15 15.43 -3.11
N TYR A 3 9.25 14.56 -4.11
CA TYR A 3 8.11 14.09 -4.90
C TYR A 3 7.01 13.45 -4.03
N HIS A 4 7.40 12.79 -2.93
CA HIS A 4 6.48 12.10 -2.03
C HIS A 4 5.51 13.09 -1.36
N PHE A 5 5.91 14.33 -1.09
CA PHE A 5 4.99 15.35 -0.60
C PHE A 5 3.96 15.77 -1.66
N VAL A 6 4.37 15.82 -2.94
CA VAL A 6 3.45 16.17 -4.03
C VAL A 6 2.40 15.08 -4.22
N LEU A 7 2.86 13.83 -4.31
CA LEU A 7 1.98 12.67 -4.48
C LEU A 7 1.07 12.47 -3.26
N GLN A 8 1.61 12.55 -2.04
CA GLN A 8 0.81 12.43 -0.83
C GLN A 8 -0.30 13.50 -0.75
N ASN A 9 0.02 14.77 -1.05
CA ASN A 9 -0.98 15.84 -1.08
C ASN A 9 -2.06 15.60 -2.15
N ALA A 10 -1.68 15.05 -3.31
CA ALA A 10 -2.64 14.70 -4.35
C ALA A 10 -3.57 13.56 -3.89
N VAL A 11 -3.02 12.50 -3.28
CA VAL A 11 -3.81 11.40 -2.71
C VAL A 11 -4.72 11.90 -1.59
N ASP A 12 -4.26 12.79 -0.70
CA ASP A 12 -5.08 13.38 0.37
C ASP A 12 -6.31 14.10 -0.19
N ARG A 13 -6.12 14.90 -1.25
CA ARG A 13 -7.20 15.63 -1.91
C ARG A 13 -8.19 14.69 -2.62
N LEU A 14 -7.68 13.73 -3.38
CA LEU A 14 -8.51 12.73 -4.07
C LEU A 14 -9.30 11.89 -3.06
N TRP A 15 -8.66 11.50 -1.96
CA TRP A 15 -9.31 10.76 -0.89
C TRP A 15 -10.47 11.55 -0.27
N GLY A 16 -10.30 12.85 -0.05
CA GLY A 16 -11.37 13.74 0.40
C GLY A 16 -12.54 13.84 -0.59
N ALA A 17 -12.24 13.84 -1.90
CA ALA A 17 -13.22 13.98 -2.97
C ALA A 17 -13.92 12.67 -3.39
N ARG A 18 -13.45 11.50 -2.93
CA ARG A 18 -13.91 10.18 -3.41
C ARG A 18 -15.43 9.94 -3.34
N GLY A 19 -16.13 10.62 -2.43
CA GLY A 19 -17.59 10.51 -2.31
C GLY A 19 -18.38 11.21 -3.42
N SER A 20 -17.81 12.27 -4.01
CA SER A 20 -18.42 13.05 -5.10
C SER A 20 -17.74 12.83 -6.45
N TYR A 21 -16.57 12.20 -6.46
CA TYR A 21 -15.81 11.88 -7.66
C TYR A 21 -15.32 10.41 -7.60
N PRO A 22 -16.13 9.44 -8.07
CA PRO A 22 -15.79 8.02 -7.99
C PRO A 22 -14.47 7.64 -8.68
N ALA A 23 -14.17 8.28 -9.82
CA ALA A 23 -12.90 8.09 -10.54
C ALA A 23 -11.66 8.54 -9.73
N ALA A 24 -11.84 9.21 -8.58
CA ALA A 24 -10.74 9.47 -7.66
C ALA A 24 -10.09 8.18 -7.14
N LEU A 25 -10.86 7.08 -7.00
CA LEU A 25 -10.33 5.83 -6.48
C LEU A 25 -9.31 5.20 -7.42
N GLU A 26 -9.60 5.17 -8.72
CA GLU A 26 -8.68 4.68 -9.75
C GLU A 26 -7.38 5.51 -9.76
N ILE A 27 -7.48 6.83 -9.61
CA ILE A 27 -6.30 7.71 -9.58
C ILE A 27 -5.48 7.48 -8.29
N ILE A 28 -6.15 7.24 -7.16
CA ILE A 28 -5.50 6.91 -5.89
C ILE A 28 -4.69 5.62 -6.01
N GLU A 29 -5.23 4.61 -6.68
CA GLU A 29 -4.52 3.37 -6.95
C GLU A 29 -3.24 3.63 -7.76
N VAL A 30 -3.34 4.35 -8.88
CA VAL A 30 -2.19 4.70 -9.72
C VAL A 30 -1.12 5.45 -8.92
N PHE A 31 -1.51 6.44 -8.11
CA PHE A 31 -0.55 7.20 -7.30
C PHE A 31 0.07 6.39 -6.17
N ALA A 32 -0.69 5.52 -5.52
CA ALA A 32 -0.15 4.64 -4.48
C ALA A 32 0.85 3.62 -5.05
N LEU A 33 0.58 3.05 -6.22
CA LEU A 33 1.51 2.17 -6.91
C LEU A 33 2.77 2.91 -7.34
N LEU A 34 2.62 4.10 -7.94
CA LEU A 34 3.75 4.94 -8.32
C LEU A 34 4.62 5.34 -7.13
N ASP A 35 4.01 5.73 -6.00
CA ASP A 35 4.75 6.03 -4.76
C ASP A 35 5.60 4.83 -4.33
N LEU A 36 5.02 3.62 -4.31
CA LEU A 36 5.73 2.41 -3.92
C LEU A 36 6.87 2.07 -4.90
N GLU A 37 6.64 2.20 -6.20
CA GLU A 37 7.67 1.98 -7.22
C GLU A 37 8.83 2.97 -7.09
N LEU A 38 8.55 4.24 -6.80
CA LEU A 38 9.56 5.26 -6.56
C LEU A 38 10.34 5.01 -5.26
N MET A 39 9.66 4.55 -4.20
CA MET A 39 10.32 4.13 -2.97
C MET A 39 11.29 2.97 -3.22
N GLU A 40 10.89 1.98 -4.02
CA GLU A 40 11.72 0.80 -4.36
C GLU A 40 12.88 1.16 -5.30
N ALA A 41 12.66 2.03 -6.27
CA ALA A 41 13.68 2.45 -7.22
C ALA A 41 14.69 3.44 -6.60
N ALA A 42 14.24 4.27 -5.66
CA ALA A 42 15.06 5.30 -5.01
C ALA A 42 14.76 5.41 -3.50
N PRO A 43 15.14 4.41 -2.67
CA PRO A 43 14.87 4.40 -1.23
C PRO A 43 15.42 5.62 -0.48
N GLN A 44 16.56 6.15 -0.94
CA GLN A 44 17.18 7.35 -0.39
C GLN A 44 16.30 8.60 -0.46
N ALA A 45 15.35 8.64 -1.39
CA ALA A 45 14.47 9.77 -1.58
C ALA A 45 13.26 9.79 -0.62
N VAL A 46 13.12 8.73 0.18
CA VAL A 46 12.19 8.62 1.32
C VAL A 46 12.92 8.28 2.62
N SER A 47 14.23 8.50 2.70
CA SER A 47 15.01 8.32 3.94
C SER A 47 15.34 9.65 4.60
N PHE A 48 15.32 9.69 5.94
CA PHE A 48 15.77 10.86 6.72
C PHE A 48 17.29 10.94 6.88
N ASP A 49 17.99 9.81 6.75
CA ASP A 49 19.44 9.73 6.97
C ASP A 49 20.10 8.77 5.98
N HIS A 50 21.35 9.05 5.60
CA HIS A 50 22.19 8.14 4.82
C HIS A 50 23.04 7.23 5.71
N THR A 51 22.95 7.40 7.04
CA THR A 51 23.65 6.59 8.03
C THR A 51 22.73 5.53 8.65
N ALA A 52 23.31 4.40 9.06
CA ALA A 52 22.56 3.28 9.62
C ALA A 52 22.23 3.50 11.11
N PRO A 53 21.01 3.17 11.59
CA PRO A 53 19.91 2.56 10.85
C PRO A 53 19.13 3.56 9.98
N VAL A 54 18.84 3.15 8.75
CA VAL A 54 18.05 3.94 7.79
C VAL A 54 16.62 4.06 8.31
N SER A 55 16.13 5.30 8.44
CA SER A 55 14.75 5.58 8.83
C SER A 55 14.00 6.18 7.65
N PHE A 56 12.81 5.64 7.37
CA PHE A 56 12.01 6.03 6.22
C PHE A 56 10.87 6.98 6.61
N VAL A 57 10.56 7.93 5.72
CA VAL A 57 9.37 8.76 5.77
C VAL A 57 8.15 7.85 5.61
N ARG A 58 7.11 8.12 6.41
CA ARG A 58 5.83 7.42 6.28
C ARG A 58 5.09 7.89 5.05
N VAL A 59 4.89 7.00 4.08
CA VAL A 59 4.14 7.27 2.85
C VAL A 59 2.74 6.70 3.00
N THR A 60 1.71 7.56 3.01
CA THR A 60 0.34 7.19 3.41
C THR A 60 -0.54 6.71 2.27
N SER A 61 -0.09 6.83 1.01
CA SER A 61 -0.82 6.41 -0.18
C SER A 61 -1.01 4.89 -0.24
N VAL A 62 0.06 4.11 -0.04
CA VAL A 62 0.00 2.64 -0.09
C VAL A 62 -0.90 2.04 1.00
N PRO A 63 -0.86 2.48 2.28
CA PRO A 63 -1.82 2.04 3.29
C PRO A 63 -3.30 2.28 2.92
N ARG A 64 -3.60 3.36 2.18
CA ARG A 64 -4.96 3.63 1.72
C ARG A 64 -5.38 2.65 0.63
N LEU A 65 -4.49 2.36 -0.32
CA LEU A 65 -4.74 1.35 -1.37
C LEU A 65 -4.97 -0.04 -0.75
N ILE A 66 -4.14 -0.45 0.22
CA ILE A 66 -4.34 -1.69 0.97
C ILE A 66 -5.74 -1.73 1.59
N GLY A 67 -6.18 -0.63 2.21
CA GLY A 67 -7.51 -0.53 2.80
C GLY A 67 -8.67 -0.57 1.79
N LEU A 68 -8.45 -0.12 0.54
CA LEU A 68 -9.43 -0.25 -0.54
C LEU A 68 -9.53 -1.70 -1.00
N LEU A 69 -8.39 -2.34 -1.30
CA LEU A 69 -8.32 -3.74 -1.70
C LEU A 69 -8.93 -4.68 -0.64
N GLU A 70 -8.69 -4.40 0.65
CA GLU A 70 -9.34 -5.15 1.74
C GLU A 70 -10.87 -5.05 1.72
N ARG A 71 -11.44 -3.91 1.31
CA ARG A 71 -12.90 -3.72 1.22
C ARG A 71 -13.49 -4.40 -0.02
N GLU A 72 -12.71 -4.51 -1.08
CA GLU A 72 -13.09 -5.18 -2.33
C GLU A 72 -12.89 -6.69 -2.26
N GLY A 73 -12.28 -7.21 -1.18
CA GLY A 73 -11.99 -8.63 -1.00
C GLY A 73 -10.73 -9.10 -1.72
N ALA A 74 -9.96 -8.19 -2.31
CA ALA A 74 -8.69 -8.44 -2.99
C ALA A 74 -7.53 -8.65 -1.98
N PHE A 75 -7.69 -9.61 -1.06
CA PHE A 75 -6.76 -9.80 0.05
C PHE A 75 -5.35 -10.25 -0.36
N ALA A 76 -5.23 -11.02 -1.44
CA ALA A 76 -3.93 -11.46 -1.96
C ALA A 76 -3.11 -10.29 -2.51
N GLU A 77 -3.75 -9.39 -3.27
CA GLU A 77 -3.13 -8.19 -3.80
C GLU A 77 -2.75 -7.22 -2.67
N ALA A 78 -3.66 -7.02 -1.71
CA ALA A 78 -3.40 -6.23 -0.51
C ALA A 78 -2.19 -6.77 0.27
N LEU A 79 -2.07 -8.10 0.41
CA LEU A 79 -0.95 -8.76 1.08
C LEU A 79 0.37 -8.51 0.33
N GLY A 80 0.36 -8.62 -1.00
CA GLY A 80 1.53 -8.35 -1.83
C GLY A 80 2.05 -6.92 -1.67
N LEU A 81 1.16 -5.93 -1.62
CA LEU A 81 1.54 -4.53 -1.35
C LEU A 81 2.07 -4.34 0.08
N ALA A 82 1.43 -4.95 1.08
CA ALA A 82 1.88 -4.88 2.47
C ALA A 82 3.28 -5.47 2.65
N GLN A 83 3.58 -6.60 1.98
CA GLN A 83 4.90 -7.22 2.01
C GLN A 83 5.98 -6.31 1.41
N ARG A 84 5.69 -5.65 0.29
CA ARG A 84 6.62 -4.67 -0.31
C ARG A 84 6.94 -3.52 0.64
N LEU A 85 5.94 -3.03 1.39
CA LEU A 85 6.15 -1.96 2.37
C LEU A 85 7.10 -2.34 3.51
N THR A 86 7.21 -3.62 3.88
CA THR A 86 8.06 -4.04 5.01
C THR A 86 9.54 -3.74 4.79
N ARG A 87 9.97 -3.62 3.53
CA ARG A 87 11.31 -3.15 3.14
C ARG A 87 11.62 -1.74 3.66
N PHE A 88 10.58 -0.96 3.95
CA PHE A 88 10.64 0.42 4.42
C PHE A 88 10.18 0.56 5.88
N ALA A 89 10.23 -0.53 6.66
CA ALA A 89 9.75 -0.60 8.04
C ALA A 89 8.28 -0.15 8.19
N GLN A 90 7.46 -0.50 7.18
CA GLN A 90 6.05 -0.14 7.10
C GLN A 90 5.23 -1.40 6.74
N GLY A 91 4.02 -1.52 7.29
CA GLY A 91 3.06 -2.53 6.84
C GLY A 91 3.14 -3.90 7.51
N GLU A 92 4.01 -4.11 8.51
CA GLU A 92 4.16 -5.37 9.25
C GLU A 92 2.84 -5.87 9.84
N GLU A 93 2.07 -4.96 10.44
CA GLU A 93 0.76 -5.28 10.99
C GLU A 93 -0.27 -5.63 9.91
N ALA A 94 -0.19 -4.99 8.74
CA ALA A 94 -1.04 -5.32 7.60
C ALA A 94 -0.68 -6.70 7.04
N VAL A 95 0.62 -7.03 6.91
CA VAL A 95 1.10 -8.35 6.50
C VAL A 95 0.57 -9.43 7.44
N ARG A 96 0.69 -9.24 8.76
CA ARG A 96 0.20 -10.21 9.75
C ARG A 96 -1.29 -10.47 9.57
N ARG A 97 -2.11 -9.41 9.60
CA ARG A 97 -3.57 -9.51 9.44
C ARG A 97 -3.99 -10.13 8.10
N LEU A 98 -3.37 -9.70 6.99
CA LEU A 98 -3.72 -10.16 5.65
C LEU A 98 -3.28 -11.59 5.39
N SER A 99 -2.13 -12.02 5.94
CA SER A 99 -1.66 -13.41 5.83
C SER A 99 -2.63 -14.36 6.53
N GLU A 100 -3.13 -13.99 7.71
CA GLU A 100 -4.15 -14.76 8.43
C GLU A 100 -5.42 -14.92 7.58
N LYS A 101 -5.92 -13.82 6.99
CA LYS A 101 -7.12 -13.83 6.12
C LYS A 101 -6.93 -14.67 4.86
N VAL A 102 -5.82 -14.47 4.14
CA VAL A 102 -5.52 -15.24 2.92
C VAL A 102 -5.37 -16.72 3.24
N GLY A 103 -4.70 -17.07 4.34
CA GLY A 103 -4.58 -18.45 4.80
C GLY A 103 -5.93 -19.11 5.11
N ALA A 104 -6.83 -18.39 5.79
CA ALA A 104 -8.18 -18.88 6.07
C ALA A 104 -8.98 -19.13 4.78
N LEU A 105 -8.93 -18.20 3.81
CA LEU A 105 -9.63 -18.34 2.53
C LEU A 105 -9.13 -19.54 1.71
N VAL A 106 -7.81 -19.78 1.72
CA VAL A 106 -7.22 -20.97 1.05
C VAL A 106 -7.64 -22.26 1.74
N ALA A 107 -7.76 -22.27 3.07
CA ALA A 107 -8.24 -23.44 3.82
C ALA A 107 -9.74 -23.71 3.63
N GLU A 108 -10.53 -22.67 3.35
CA GLU A 108 -11.97 -22.76 3.09
C GLU A 108 -12.31 -23.11 1.64
N ALA A 109 -11.39 -22.87 0.69
CA ALA A 109 -11.57 -23.26 -0.69
C ALA A 109 -11.73 -24.80 -0.77
N PRO A 110 -12.92 -25.32 -1.15
CA PRO A 110 -13.10 -26.75 -1.25
C PRO A 110 -12.10 -27.32 -2.25
N SER A 111 -11.54 -28.48 -1.93
CA SER A 111 -10.82 -29.33 -2.87
C SER A 111 -11.80 -29.82 -3.95
N ASP A 112 -12.09 -28.97 -4.92
CA ASP A 112 -12.87 -29.27 -6.12
C ASP A 112 -11.85 -29.60 -7.23
N GLY A 113 -11.66 -30.82 -7.72
CA GLY A 113 -12.28 -32.11 -7.49
C GLY A 113 -11.31 -33.24 -7.89
N GLY A 114 -11.73 -34.49 -7.62
CA GLY A 114 -10.98 -35.70 -7.96
C GLY A 114 -10.95 -36.08 -9.43
#